data_AF-A0A7D3X841-F1
#
_entry.id   AF-A0A7D3X841-F1
#
_cell.length_a   1.000
_cell.length_b   1.000
_cell.length_c   1.000
_cell.angle_alpha   90.00
_cell.angle_beta   90.00
_cell.angle_gamma   90.00
#
_symmetry.space_group_name_H-M   'P 1'
#
loop_
_entity.id
_entity.type
_entity.pdbx_description
1 polymer ?
#
loop_
_entity_poly.entity_id
_entity_poly.type
_entity_poly.pdbx_seq_one_letter_code
_entity_poly.pdbx_strand_id
1 'polypeptide(L)'
;MSDLCTEITHAAQAYYAQTSDFPLTATDFYDWLGTLPAARQADVLARGFTTSQSEPDFLRYCLECRGYAMRPFMAEHLSVAAYDRWAAHGELNGDLPMPATRR
;
A
#
# COMPACT_ATOMS: atom_id res chain seq x y z
N MET A 1 9.04 -22.96 9.27
CA MET A 1 7.91 -22.39 8.52
C MET A 1 8.06 -20.89 8.61
N SER A 2 8.38 -20.21 7.52
CA SER A 2 8.40 -18.75 7.51
C SER A 2 7.03 -18.26 7.96
N ASP A 3 7.01 -17.29 8.86
CA ASP A 3 5.74 -16.67 9.24
C ASP A 3 5.20 -15.94 8.01
N LEU A 4 4.09 -16.46 7.45
CA LEU A 4 3.45 -15.93 6.25
C LEU A 4 3.15 -14.43 6.42
N CYS A 5 2.83 -13.98 7.63
CA CYS A 5 2.62 -12.55 7.90
C CYS A 5 3.91 -11.76 7.73
N THR A 6 5.04 -12.27 8.22
CA THR A 6 6.35 -11.59 8.07
C THR A 6 6.74 -11.49 6.60
N GLU A 7 6.51 -12.54 5.82
CA GLU A 7 6.79 -12.55 4.37
C GLU A 7 5.97 -11.48 3.64
N ILE A 8 4.66 -11.40 3.92
CA ILE A 8 3.75 -10.41 3.34
C ILE A 8 4.17 -8.99 3.76
N THR A 9 4.49 -8.77 5.04
CA THR A 9 4.93 -7.47 5.53
C THR A 9 6.23 -7.02 4.87
N HIS A 10 7.23 -7.91 4.73
CA HIS A 10 8.48 -7.58 4.05
C HIS A 10 8.26 -7.27 2.56
N ALA A 11 7.44 -8.04 1.86
CA ALA A 11 7.11 -7.76 0.46
C ALA A 11 6.36 -6.43 0.30
N ALA A 12 5.42 -6.11 1.18
CA ALA A 12 4.73 -4.83 1.18
C ALA A 12 5.69 -3.66 1.44
N GLN A 13 6.58 -3.79 2.41
CA GLN A 13 7.62 -2.78 2.68
C GLN A 13 8.53 -2.57 1.47
N ALA A 14 8.98 -3.66 0.83
CA ALA A 14 9.79 -3.59 -0.39
C ALA A 14 9.04 -2.93 -1.54
N TYR A 15 7.74 -3.23 -1.70
CA TYR A 15 6.89 -2.62 -2.70
C TYR A 15 6.80 -1.10 -2.51
N TYR A 16 6.54 -0.62 -1.29
CA TYR A 16 6.48 0.82 -1.01
C TYR A 16 7.83 1.51 -1.04
N ALA A 17 8.93 0.81 -0.73
CA ALA A 17 10.27 1.39 -0.80
C ALA A 17 10.62 1.91 -2.20
N GLN A 18 10.01 1.35 -3.26
CA GLN A 18 10.14 1.82 -4.65
C GLN A 18 9.73 3.28 -4.86
N THR A 19 8.93 3.88 -3.97
CA THR A 19 8.63 5.33 -4.06
C THR A 19 9.83 6.22 -3.79
N SER A 20 10.93 5.65 -3.27
CA SER A 20 12.19 6.38 -3.12
C SER A 20 12.89 6.65 -4.45
N ASP A 21 12.48 5.95 -5.53
CA ASP A 21 13.09 6.07 -6.85
C ASP A 21 12.61 7.29 -7.64
N PHE A 22 11.59 8.00 -7.14
CA PHE A 22 11.03 9.18 -7.79
C PHE A 22 10.49 10.20 -6.79
N PRO A 23 10.45 11.49 -7.14
CA PRO A 23 9.84 12.49 -6.28
C PRO A 23 8.32 12.32 -6.23
N LEU A 24 7.76 12.33 -5.03
CA LEU A 24 6.33 12.53 -4.79
C LEU A 24 6.05 14.03 -4.89
N THR A 25 5.06 14.42 -5.69
CA THR A 25 4.79 15.84 -5.96
C THR A 25 3.43 16.27 -5.44
N ALA A 26 3.25 17.59 -5.29
CA ALA A 26 1.94 18.16 -4.99
C ALA A 26 0.91 17.86 -6.11
N THR A 27 1.36 17.73 -7.36
CA THR A 27 0.49 17.32 -8.47
C THR A 27 -0.04 15.90 -8.25
N ASP A 28 0.83 14.95 -7.92
CA ASP A 28 0.41 13.57 -7.59
C ASP A 28 -0.63 13.57 -6.46
N PHE A 29 -0.45 14.43 -5.45
CA PHE A 29 -1.38 14.56 -4.33
C PHE A 29 -2.75 15.08 -4.74
N TYR A 30 -2.82 16.14 -5.56
CA TYR A 30 -4.13 16.67 -6.01
C TYR A 30 -4.81 15.73 -7.01
N ASP A 31 -4.05 15.04 -7.86
CA ASP A 31 -4.60 14.03 -8.76
C ASP A 31 -5.16 12.85 -7.97
N TRP A 32 -4.42 12.35 -6.98
CA TRP A 32 -4.89 11.33 -6.04
C TRP A 32 -6.13 11.80 -5.28
N LEU A 33 -6.13 13.02 -4.75
CA LEU A 33 -7.27 13.61 -4.05
C LEU A 33 -8.54 13.58 -4.91
N GLY A 34 -8.41 13.87 -6.21
CA GLY A 34 -9.51 13.80 -7.17
C GLY A 34 -10.13 12.42 -7.35
N THR A 35 -9.41 11.35 -6.99
CA THR A 35 -9.91 9.96 -7.06
C THR A 35 -10.68 9.51 -5.81
N LEU A 36 -10.55 10.24 -4.70
CA LEU A 36 -11.14 9.86 -3.43
C LEU A 36 -12.62 10.27 -3.32
N PRO A 37 -13.44 9.58 -2.52
CA PRO A 37 -14.78 10.05 -2.17
C PRO A 37 -14.74 11.41 -1.45
N ALA A 38 -15.73 12.27 -1.68
CA ALA A 38 -15.77 13.65 -1.16
C ALA A 38 -15.53 13.77 0.36
N ALA A 39 -16.06 12.84 1.16
CA ALA A 39 -15.83 12.81 2.60
C ALA A 39 -14.33 12.62 2.94
N ARG A 40 -13.64 11.71 2.25
CA ARG A 40 -12.20 11.45 2.42
C ARG A 40 -11.36 12.60 1.88
N GLN A 41 -11.81 13.28 0.82
CA GLN A 41 -11.11 14.44 0.26
C GLN A 41 -10.95 15.55 1.29
N ALA A 42 -12.02 15.90 2.02
CA ALA A 42 -11.96 16.94 3.04
C ALA A 42 -10.94 16.61 4.14
N ASP A 43 -10.91 15.35 4.61
CA ASP A 43 -9.98 14.89 5.63
C ASP A 43 -8.52 14.93 5.15
N VAL A 44 -8.27 14.42 3.94
CA VAL A 44 -6.93 14.38 3.34
C VAL A 44 -6.43 15.79 3.07
N LEU A 45 -7.28 16.67 2.54
CA LEU A 45 -6.95 18.07 2.29
C LEU A 45 -6.61 18.80 3.59
N ALA A 46 -7.34 18.55 4.68
CA ALA A 46 -7.07 19.12 6.00
C ALA A 46 -5.72 18.65 6.59
N ARG A 47 -5.33 17.39 6.35
CA ARG A 47 -4.01 16.85 6.76
C ARG A 47 -2.86 17.38 5.90
N GLY A 48 -3.13 17.63 4.63
CA GLY A 48 -2.20 18.20 3.66
C GLY A 48 -1.14 17.22 3.14
N PHE A 49 -0.45 17.66 2.09
CA PHE A 49 0.49 16.85 1.31
C PHE A 49 1.61 16.22 2.15
N THR A 50 2.28 16.98 3.03
CA THR A 50 3.39 16.48 3.84
C THR A 50 2.99 15.28 4.70
N THR A 51 1.80 15.30 5.27
CA THR A 51 1.27 14.19 6.07
C THR A 51 0.90 12.99 5.18
N SER A 52 0.31 13.25 4.02
CA SER A 52 -0.12 12.19 3.11
C SER A 52 1.03 11.47 2.40
N GLN A 53 2.25 12.01 2.39
CA GLN A 53 3.43 11.34 1.82
C GLN A 53 3.79 10.02 2.51
N SER A 54 3.29 9.74 3.71
CA SER A 54 3.45 8.43 4.36
C SER A 54 2.18 7.57 4.32
N GLU A 55 1.10 8.05 3.69
CA GLU A 55 -0.16 7.32 3.60
C GLU A 55 -0.04 6.19 2.57
N PRO A 56 -0.23 4.91 2.95
CA PRO A 56 -0.01 3.81 2.01
C PRO A 56 -0.92 3.85 0.78
N ASP A 57 -2.13 4.40 0.90
CA ASP A 57 -3.05 4.60 -0.23
C ASP A 57 -2.49 5.61 -1.24
N PHE A 58 -1.84 6.68 -0.77
CA PHE A 58 -1.18 7.67 -1.63
C PHE A 58 0.07 7.09 -2.29
N LEU A 59 0.91 6.38 -1.53
CA LEU A 59 2.10 5.72 -2.06
C LEU A 59 1.72 4.69 -3.13
N ARG A 60 0.69 3.88 -2.87
CA ARG A 60 0.17 2.91 -3.84
C ARG A 60 -0.31 3.61 -5.10
N TYR A 61 -1.07 4.69 -4.98
CA TYR A 61 -1.51 5.47 -6.14
C TYR A 61 -0.32 5.94 -7.00
N CYS A 62 0.70 6.53 -6.37
CA CYS A 62 1.87 7.04 -7.09
C CYS A 62 2.65 5.95 -7.83
N LEU A 63 2.79 4.77 -7.22
CA LEU A 63 3.42 3.59 -7.82
C LEU A 63 2.63 3.08 -9.02
N GLU A 64 1.33 2.88 -8.86
CA GLU A 64 0.45 2.34 -9.91
C GLU A 64 0.37 3.30 -11.12
N CYS A 65 0.32 4.61 -10.89
CA CYS A 65 0.40 5.62 -11.97
C CYS A 65 1.70 5.56 -12.77
N ARG A 66 2.77 5.01 -12.19
CA ARG A 66 4.09 4.83 -12.81
C ARG A 66 4.32 3.40 -13.31
N GLY A 67 3.30 2.53 -13.24
CA GLY A 67 3.34 1.16 -13.74
C GLY A 67 3.87 0.11 -12.76
N TYR A 68 4.12 0.50 -11.51
CA TYR A 68 4.51 -0.43 -10.45
C TYR A 68 3.25 -1.06 -9.86
N ALA A 69 2.80 -2.18 -10.44
CA ALA A 69 1.59 -2.83 -10.01
C ALA A 69 1.81 -3.76 -8.80
N MET A 70 1.02 -3.59 -7.73
CA MET A 70 1.21 -4.35 -6.49
C MET A 70 0.94 -5.85 -6.66
N ARG A 71 -0.10 -6.23 -7.41
CA ARG A 71 -0.47 -7.64 -7.57
C ARG A 71 0.61 -8.47 -8.29
N PRO A 72 1.14 -8.04 -9.45
CA PRO A 72 2.26 -8.73 -10.08
C PRO A 72 3.49 -8.77 -9.17
N PHE A 73 3.82 -7.65 -8.51
CA PHE A 73 4.95 -7.60 -7.59
C PHE A 73 4.83 -8.64 -6.46
N MET A 74 3.67 -8.71 -5.81
CA MET A 74 3.40 -9.67 -4.74
C MET A 74 3.43 -11.12 -5.25
N ALA A 75 2.92 -11.39 -6.45
CA ALA A 75 2.94 -12.74 -7.02
C ALA A 75 4.36 -13.24 -7.30
N GLU A 76 5.30 -12.33 -7.61
CA GLU A 76 6.71 -12.66 -7.83
C GLU A 76 7.49 -12.84 -6.52
N HIS A 77 7.13 -12.08 -5.47
CA HIS A 77 7.91 -12.02 -4.22
C HIS A 77 7.36 -12.89 -3.10
N LEU A 78 6.11 -13.36 -3.20
CA LEU A 78 5.47 -14.21 -2.21
C LEU A 78 5.44 -15.67 -2.67
N SER A 79 5.60 -16.58 -1.72
CA SER A 79 5.17 -17.96 -1.84
C SER A 79 3.67 -18.03 -2.10
N VAL A 80 3.21 -19.10 -2.76
CA VAL A 80 1.79 -19.28 -3.10
C VAL A 80 0.88 -19.14 -1.87
N ALA A 81 1.27 -19.75 -0.74
CA ALA A 81 0.49 -19.68 0.50
C ALA A 81 0.42 -18.26 1.10
N ALA A 82 1.50 -17.47 0.99
CA ALA A 82 1.51 -16.08 1.44
C ALA A 82 0.69 -15.19 0.49
N TYR A 83 0.79 -15.41 -0.82
CA TYR A 83 0.00 -14.70 -1.82
C TYR A 83 -1.50 -14.94 -1.66
N ASP A 84 -1.92 -16.20 -1.50
CA ASP A 84 -3.32 -16.56 -1.29
C ASP A 84 -3.88 -15.90 -0.03
N ARG A 85 -3.09 -15.89 1.06
CA ARG A 85 -3.45 -15.21 2.30
C ARG A 85 -3.57 -13.70 2.09
N TRP A 86 -2.60 -13.07 1.45
CA TRP A 86 -2.61 -11.63 1.18
C TRP A 86 -3.82 -11.23 0.32
N ALA A 87 -4.09 -11.97 -0.75
CA ALA A 87 -5.22 -11.73 -1.64
C ALA A 87 -6.58 -11.92 -0.93
N ALA A 88 -6.72 -12.95 -0.09
CA ALA A 88 -7.93 -13.22 0.67
C ALA A 88 -8.28 -12.10 1.69
N HIS A 89 -7.29 -11.33 2.13
CA HIS A 89 -7.45 -10.22 3.06
C HIS A 89 -7.58 -8.85 2.38
N GLY A 90 -7.82 -8.82 1.07
CA GLY A 90 -8.17 -7.60 0.34
C GLY A 90 -6.98 -6.77 -0.15
N GLU A 91 -5.83 -7.42 -0.38
CA GLU A 91 -4.63 -6.76 -0.95
C GLU A 91 -4.17 -5.55 -0.11
N LEU A 92 -4.26 -5.70 1.22
CA LEU A 92 -3.93 -4.65 2.18
C LEU A 92 -2.49 -4.16 2.01
N ASN A 93 -2.31 -2.88 2.35
CA ASN A 93 -1.08 -2.11 2.24
C ASN A 93 0.01 -2.51 3.27
N GLY A 94 0.07 -3.76 3.70
CA GLY A 94 1.10 -4.30 4.61
C GLY A 94 0.68 -4.53 6.06
N ASP A 95 -0.40 -3.90 6.53
CA ASP A 95 -0.99 -4.18 7.85
C ASP A 95 -2.06 -5.27 7.72
N LEU A 96 -1.63 -6.52 7.61
CA LEU A 96 -2.54 -7.61 7.91
C LEU A 96 -2.81 -7.61 9.42
N PRO A 97 -4.07 -7.52 9.87
CA PRO A 97 -4.36 -7.72 11.27
C PRO A 97 -3.86 -9.11 11.68
N MET A 98 -2.94 -9.14 12.64
CA MET A 98 -2.52 -10.38 13.28
C MET A 98 -3.79 -11.13 13.70
N PRO A 99 -3.93 -12.43 13.38
CA PRO A 99 -5.09 -13.17 13.84
C PRO A 99 -5.15 -13.06 15.36
N ALA A 100 -6.25 -12.50 15.88
CA ALA A 100 -6.45 -12.39 17.30
C ALA A 100 -6.32 -13.79 17.90
N THR A 101 -5.29 -14.00 18.72
CA THR A 101 -5.11 -15.24 19.48
C THR A 101 -6.33 -15.39 20.39
N ARG A 102 -7.35 -16.11 19.93
CA ARG A 102 -8.47 -16.52 20.78
C ARG A 102 -7.90 -17.48 21.82
N ARG A 103 -7.78 -17.00 23.06
CA ARG A 103 -7.67 -17.85 24.25
C ARG A 103 -9.03 -18.39 24.62
#